data_AF-A0A7C3GSQ6-F1
#
_entry.id   AF-A0A7C3GSQ6-F1
#
_cell.length_a   1.000
_cell.length_b   1.000
_cell.length_c   1.000
_cell.angle_alpha   90.00
_cell.angle_beta   90.00
_cell.angle_gamma   90.00
#
_symmetry.space_group_name_H-M   'P 1'
#
loop_
_entity.id
_entity.type
_entity.pdbx_description
1 polymer ?
#
loop_
_entity_poly.entity_id
_entity_poly.type
_entity_poly.pdbx_seq_one_letter_code
_entity_poly.pdbx_strand_id
1 'polypeptide(L)'
;MSFDLSRKIFNPLEDYLGVVMQQGRVQTDADWNTLVAQFKRRLQAGSLDTFGPSAVPRETADGFLITGSATDPEIGAGRLYVDGLLAENHTETLKWDARLAETSGTARLSGARLDAAPTGPAGTTPYTDQPYFPDPPALPADETTLLYVDVWQRDITYLQDAGLVDAAVGVDTTARQQTVWQVKGLTGVGDIDAGTPDVDIPGWLQ
;
A
#
# COMPACT_ATOMS: atom_id res chain seq x y z
N MET A 1 -19.25 2.66 -0.60
CA MET A 1 -19.98 3.17 -1.78
C MET A 1 -19.39 2.50 -3.00
N SER A 2 -20.19 2.21 -4.03
CA SER A 2 -19.68 1.65 -5.30
C SER A 2 -19.30 2.78 -6.24
N PHE A 3 -18.29 2.57 -7.06
CA PHE A 3 -18.16 3.31 -8.31
C PHE A 3 -19.31 2.94 -9.26
N ASP A 4 -19.77 3.90 -10.07
CA ASP A 4 -20.49 3.60 -11.30
C ASP A 4 -19.46 3.52 -12.43
N LEU A 5 -19.52 2.44 -13.21
CA LEU A 5 -18.49 2.07 -14.18
C LEU A 5 -19.14 1.33 -15.35
N SER A 6 -18.60 1.51 -16.55
CA SER A 6 -18.91 0.59 -17.64
C SER A 6 -18.44 -0.85 -17.33
N ARG A 7 -18.83 -1.78 -18.19
CA ARG A 7 -18.38 -3.19 -18.18
C ARG A 7 -16.90 -3.34 -17.79
N LYS A 8 -16.62 -4.09 -16.71
CA LYS A 8 -15.25 -4.56 -16.38
C LYS A 8 -14.98 -5.83 -17.18
N ILE A 9 -13.98 -5.79 -18.07
CA ILE A 9 -13.73 -6.86 -19.08
C ILE A 9 -12.44 -7.64 -18.82
N PHE A 10 -11.53 -7.13 -17.97
CA PHE A 10 -10.22 -7.75 -17.80
C PHE A 10 -10.31 -9.20 -17.29
N ASN A 11 -9.85 -10.13 -18.14
CA ASN A 11 -9.73 -11.55 -17.84
C ASN A 11 -8.28 -12.01 -18.12
N PRO A 12 -7.52 -12.49 -17.12
CA PRO A 12 -6.15 -12.93 -17.33
C PRO A 12 -6.01 -14.19 -18.19
N LEU A 13 -7.11 -14.91 -18.47
CA LEU A 13 -7.11 -16.11 -19.34
C LEU A 13 -7.21 -15.80 -20.83
N GLU A 14 -7.35 -14.53 -21.23
CA GLU A 14 -7.47 -14.12 -22.63
C GLU A 14 -6.12 -13.70 -23.26
N ASP A 15 -5.05 -13.67 -22.47
CA ASP A 15 -3.67 -13.32 -22.86
C ASP A 15 -3.51 -11.99 -23.62
N TYR A 16 -4.47 -11.08 -23.48
CA TYR A 16 -4.38 -9.73 -24.04
C TYR A 16 -3.27 -8.92 -23.35
N LEU A 17 -2.51 -8.17 -24.16
CA LEU A 17 -1.36 -7.36 -23.73
C LEU A 17 -1.71 -5.88 -23.50
N GLY A 18 -2.79 -5.38 -24.11
CA GLY A 18 -3.25 -4.00 -23.97
C GLY A 18 -4.52 -3.73 -24.75
N VAL A 19 -4.88 -2.44 -24.89
CA VAL A 19 -6.02 -1.99 -25.70
C VAL A 19 -5.52 -1.14 -26.88
N VAL A 20 -6.24 -1.16 -28.00
CA VAL A 20 -5.90 -0.42 -29.21
C VAL A 20 -7.02 0.54 -29.56
N MET A 21 -6.77 1.85 -29.44
CA MET A 21 -7.70 2.87 -29.91
C MET A 21 -7.82 2.83 -31.43
N GLN A 22 -9.05 2.74 -31.93
CA GLN A 22 -9.35 2.77 -33.36
C GLN A 22 -9.92 4.14 -33.76
N GLN A 23 -9.48 4.66 -34.91
CA GLN A 23 -9.96 5.92 -35.46
C GLN A 23 -11.48 5.88 -35.68
N GLY A 24 -12.19 6.94 -35.26
CA GLY A 24 -13.63 7.09 -35.47
C GLY A 24 -14.52 6.17 -34.62
N ARG A 25 -13.99 5.46 -33.63
CA ARG A 25 -14.78 4.71 -32.65
C ARG A 25 -15.09 5.55 -31.41
N VAL A 26 -16.24 5.28 -30.80
CA VAL A 26 -16.60 5.81 -29.47
C VAL A 26 -15.68 5.17 -28.44
N GLN A 27 -15.13 5.97 -27.53
CA GLN A 27 -14.31 5.49 -26.41
C GLN A 27 -15.19 5.36 -25.15
N THR A 28 -14.92 4.35 -24.33
CA THR A 28 -15.58 4.17 -23.03
C THR A 28 -14.55 4.03 -21.91
N ASP A 29 -14.93 4.35 -20.67
CA ASP A 29 -14.08 4.15 -19.49
C ASP A 29 -13.65 2.69 -19.35
N ALA A 30 -14.47 1.73 -19.82
CA ALA A 30 -14.14 0.32 -19.85
C ALA A 30 -12.81 0.03 -20.57
N ASP A 31 -12.47 0.75 -21.63
CA ASP A 31 -11.26 0.52 -22.42
C ASP A 31 -10.01 1.01 -21.64
N TRP A 32 -10.12 2.17 -20.98
CA TRP A 32 -9.09 2.71 -20.09
C TRP A 32 -8.91 1.85 -18.83
N ASN A 33 -10.01 1.49 -18.17
CA ASN A 33 -10.03 0.60 -17.00
C ASN A 33 -9.42 -0.77 -17.32
N THR A 34 -9.69 -1.32 -18.50
CA THR A 34 -9.13 -2.60 -18.96
C THR A 34 -7.63 -2.49 -19.27
N LEU A 35 -7.14 -1.34 -19.75
CA LEU A 35 -5.70 -1.08 -19.90
C LEU A 35 -4.98 -1.01 -18.55
N VAL A 36 -5.53 -0.26 -17.59
CA VAL A 36 -4.98 -0.15 -16.23
C VAL A 36 -4.95 -1.51 -15.54
N ALA A 37 -6.01 -2.31 -15.64
CA ALA A 37 -6.08 -3.65 -15.07
C ALA A 37 -5.01 -4.61 -15.65
N GLN A 38 -4.79 -4.58 -16.97
CA GLN A 38 -3.73 -5.36 -17.62
C GLN A 38 -2.33 -4.98 -17.12
N PHE A 39 -2.00 -3.69 -17.09
CA PHE A 39 -0.70 -3.23 -16.58
C PHE A 39 -0.50 -3.60 -15.12
N LYS A 40 -1.51 -3.36 -14.27
CA LYS A 40 -1.49 -3.73 -12.85
C LYS A 40 -1.23 -5.22 -12.64
N ARG A 41 -1.98 -6.11 -13.30
CA ARG A 41 -1.81 -7.57 -13.17
C ARG A 41 -0.48 -8.06 -13.74
N ARG A 42 0.08 -7.37 -14.74
CA ARG A 42 1.41 -7.68 -15.30
C ARG A 42 2.54 -7.22 -14.37
N LEU A 43 2.41 -6.04 -13.76
CA LEU A 43 3.37 -5.53 -12.76
C LEU A 43 3.37 -6.41 -11.51
N GLN A 44 2.18 -6.74 -10.98
CA GLN A 44 2.06 -7.56 -9.77
C GLN A 44 2.70 -8.95 -9.95
N ALA A 45 2.37 -9.67 -11.04
CA ALA A 45 3.01 -10.96 -11.29
C ALA A 45 4.50 -10.83 -11.63
N GLY A 46 4.90 -9.80 -12.41
CA GLY A 46 6.31 -9.56 -12.69
C GLY A 46 7.13 -9.36 -11.40
N SER A 47 6.60 -8.62 -10.43
CA SER A 47 7.19 -8.48 -9.09
C SER A 47 7.20 -9.80 -8.32
N LEU A 48 6.06 -10.51 -8.26
CA LEU A 48 5.92 -11.77 -7.52
C LEU A 48 6.86 -12.87 -8.07
N ASP A 49 6.94 -13.02 -9.39
CA ASP A 49 7.76 -14.02 -10.08
C ASP A 49 9.27 -13.69 -9.98
N THR A 50 9.64 -12.42 -9.80
CA THR A 50 11.04 -11.96 -9.74
C THR A 50 11.57 -11.87 -8.31
N PHE A 51 10.75 -11.40 -7.36
CA PHE A 51 11.15 -11.10 -5.98
C PHE A 51 10.62 -12.11 -4.96
N GLY A 52 9.63 -12.93 -5.32
CA GLY A 52 8.93 -13.83 -4.41
C GLY A 52 7.76 -13.16 -3.66
N PRO A 53 7.13 -13.88 -2.71
CA PRO A 53 5.93 -13.40 -2.01
C PRO A 53 6.14 -12.14 -1.15
N SER A 54 7.35 -11.96 -0.60
CA SER A 54 7.70 -10.77 0.18
C SER A 54 9.14 -10.35 -0.07
N ALA A 55 9.39 -9.05 -0.30
CA ALA A 55 10.73 -8.52 -0.55
C ALA A 55 10.90 -7.04 -0.19
N VAL A 56 11.98 -6.72 0.54
CA VAL A 56 12.45 -5.34 0.79
C VAL A 56 13.53 -4.97 -0.24
N PRO A 57 13.38 -3.89 -1.02
CA PRO A 57 14.39 -3.45 -1.98
C PRO A 57 15.68 -2.98 -1.30
N ARG A 58 16.83 -3.24 -1.93
CA ARG A 58 18.16 -2.87 -1.39
C ARG A 58 18.38 -1.36 -1.34
N GLU A 59 17.67 -0.62 -2.17
CA GLU A 59 17.64 0.84 -2.23
C GLU A 59 16.99 1.45 -0.98
N THR A 60 16.14 0.70 -0.29
CA THR A 60 15.46 1.07 0.95
C THR A 60 15.53 -0.09 1.95
N ALA A 61 16.76 -0.51 2.30
CA ALA A 61 17.00 -1.73 3.09
C ALA A 61 16.32 -1.74 4.47
N ASP A 62 16.09 -0.56 5.06
CA ASP A 62 15.38 -0.39 6.35
C ASP A 62 13.86 -0.22 6.18
N GLY A 63 13.33 -0.45 4.97
CA GLY A 63 11.90 -0.32 4.66
C GLY A 63 11.06 -1.32 5.44
N PHE A 64 10.08 -0.81 6.20
CA PHE A 64 9.24 -1.58 7.10
C PHE A 64 10.00 -2.35 8.20
N LEU A 65 11.27 -2.00 8.45
CA LEU A 65 12.03 -2.53 9.58
C LEU A 65 11.35 -2.11 10.89
N ILE A 66 10.96 -3.07 11.72
CA ILE A 66 10.41 -2.79 13.04
C ILE A 66 11.55 -2.56 14.03
N THR A 67 11.48 -1.44 14.74
CA THR A 67 12.40 -1.03 15.82
C THR A 67 11.58 -0.51 17.02
N GLY A 68 12.23 0.00 18.06
CA GLY A 68 11.53 0.53 19.24
C GLY A 68 11.30 -0.50 20.35
N SER A 69 10.24 -0.32 21.14
CA SER A 69 9.84 -1.26 22.20
C SER A 69 8.75 -2.22 21.68
N ALA A 70 8.41 -3.26 22.47
CA ALA A 70 7.31 -4.17 22.13
C ALA A 70 5.93 -3.48 22.20
N THR A 71 5.78 -2.46 23.06
CA THR A 71 4.54 -1.69 23.24
C THR A 71 4.41 -0.53 22.25
N ASP A 72 5.54 0.08 21.90
CA ASP A 72 5.64 1.29 21.08
C ASP A 72 6.66 1.06 19.93
N PRO A 73 6.32 0.20 18.94
CA PRO A 73 7.21 -0.06 17.82
C PRO A 73 7.22 1.08 16.81
N GLU A 74 8.36 1.20 16.12
CA GLU A 74 8.69 2.22 15.14
C GLU A 74 8.96 1.55 13.78
N ILE A 75 8.26 2.00 12.74
CA ILE A 75 8.22 1.37 11.41
C ILE A 75 9.14 2.13 10.45
N GLY A 76 10.19 1.49 9.96
CA GLY A 76 11.20 2.11 9.10
C GLY A 76 10.68 2.61 7.74
N ALA A 77 11.17 3.79 7.33
CA ALA A 77 10.92 4.37 6.02
C ALA A 77 11.46 3.50 4.87
N GLY A 78 10.59 3.11 3.93
CA GLY A 78 11.03 2.49 2.69
C GLY A 78 9.92 1.84 1.89
N ARG A 79 10.32 0.84 1.09
CA ARG A 79 9.47 0.04 0.21
C ARG A 79 9.41 -1.40 0.69
N LEU A 80 8.26 -2.04 0.54
CA LEU A 80 8.06 -3.47 0.73
C LEU A 80 7.16 -3.98 -0.39
N TYR A 81 7.53 -5.09 -1.02
CA TYR A 81 6.64 -5.83 -1.91
C TYR A 81 5.99 -6.98 -1.13
N VAL A 82 4.66 -7.10 -1.21
CA VAL A 82 3.88 -8.23 -0.65
C VAL A 82 2.91 -8.71 -1.73
N ASP A 83 2.96 -10.00 -2.07
CA ASP A 83 2.22 -10.61 -3.19
C ASP A 83 2.34 -9.82 -4.51
N GLY A 84 3.52 -9.23 -4.73
CA GLY A 84 3.84 -8.37 -5.87
C GLY A 84 3.25 -6.94 -5.81
N LEU A 85 2.47 -6.60 -4.79
CA LEU A 85 1.99 -5.23 -4.53
C LEU A 85 3.09 -4.41 -3.83
N LEU A 86 3.37 -3.21 -4.36
CA LEU A 86 4.31 -2.26 -3.74
C LEU A 86 3.60 -1.45 -2.65
N ALA A 87 4.05 -1.61 -1.41
CA ALA A 87 3.76 -0.73 -0.28
C ALA A 87 4.94 0.24 -0.03
N GLU A 88 4.63 1.49 0.31
CA GLU A 88 5.59 2.57 0.58
C GLU A 88 5.17 3.38 1.81
N ASN A 89 6.14 3.89 2.59
CA ASN A 89 6.09 4.56 3.92
C ASN A 89 4.82 5.31 4.43
N HIS A 90 4.94 6.40 5.20
CA HIS A 90 5.32 7.71 4.67
C HIS A 90 5.94 8.70 5.71
N THR A 91 7.27 8.68 5.93
CA THR A 91 8.00 9.66 6.79
C THR A 91 8.45 10.98 6.13
N GLU A 92 8.43 12.03 6.95
CA GLU A 92 8.77 13.43 6.69
C GLU A 92 10.13 13.76 6.02
N THR A 93 11.09 12.83 5.95
CA THR A 93 12.41 13.12 5.36
C THR A 93 12.33 13.12 3.83
N LEU A 94 11.74 14.18 3.29
CA LEU A 94 11.60 14.39 1.85
C LEU A 94 12.97 14.61 1.19
N LYS A 95 13.33 13.73 0.25
CA LYS A 95 14.50 13.86 -0.62
C LYS A 95 14.05 13.75 -2.08
N TRP A 96 14.88 14.19 -3.02
CA TRP A 96 14.64 13.98 -4.45
C TRP A 96 15.41 12.74 -4.92
N ASP A 97 14.73 11.74 -5.49
CA ASP A 97 15.38 10.63 -6.19
C ASP A 97 15.41 10.92 -7.69
N ALA A 98 16.61 11.20 -8.19
CA ALA A 98 16.86 11.44 -9.60
C ALA A 98 16.68 10.20 -10.49
N ARG A 99 16.64 8.98 -9.93
CA ARG A 99 16.41 7.73 -10.68
C ARG A 99 14.94 7.52 -11.04
N LEU A 100 14.06 7.92 -10.14
CA LEU A 100 12.59 7.84 -10.32
C LEU A 100 11.98 9.19 -10.74
N ALA A 101 12.78 10.26 -10.72
CA ALA A 101 12.37 11.63 -11.01
C ALA A 101 11.19 12.09 -10.14
N GLU A 102 11.24 11.73 -8.85
CA GLU A 102 10.22 11.99 -7.85
C GLU A 102 10.83 12.54 -6.56
N THR A 103 10.02 13.23 -5.76
CA THR A 103 10.38 13.54 -4.38
C THR A 103 10.20 12.29 -3.53
N SER A 104 11.20 11.40 -3.55
CA SER A 104 11.39 10.31 -2.59
C SER A 104 11.72 10.82 -1.18
N GLY A 105 10.80 11.58 -0.60
CA GLY A 105 10.44 11.16 0.74
C GLY A 105 9.61 9.90 0.63
N THR A 106 9.60 9.14 1.70
CA THR A 106 8.40 8.42 2.07
C THR A 106 7.26 9.46 2.29
N ALA A 107 6.62 9.97 1.24
CA ALA A 107 5.81 11.21 1.31
C ALA A 107 4.33 10.96 1.67
N ARG A 108 3.79 11.65 2.69
CA ARG A 108 2.38 11.51 3.17
C ARG A 108 1.39 11.55 1.99
N LEU A 109 0.67 10.44 1.76
CA LEU A 109 -0.43 10.38 0.79
C LEU A 109 -1.60 11.27 1.25
N SER A 110 -2.44 11.69 0.28
CA SER A 110 -3.38 12.80 0.44
C SER A 110 -4.32 12.65 1.64
N GLY A 111 -4.44 13.73 2.43
CA GLY A 111 -5.35 13.84 3.58
C GLY A 111 -4.65 14.06 4.93
N ALA A 112 -3.38 13.66 5.09
CA ALA A 112 -2.65 13.90 6.32
C ALA A 112 -2.22 15.37 6.48
N ARG A 113 -2.46 15.96 7.65
CA ARG A 113 -2.09 17.34 8.01
C ARG A 113 -0.59 17.59 7.78
N LEU A 114 -0.24 18.61 6.98
CA LEU A 114 1.16 18.99 6.72
C LEU A 114 1.85 19.60 7.95
N ASP A 115 1.05 20.15 8.87
CA ASP A 115 1.43 20.81 10.12
C ASP A 115 1.61 19.85 11.33
N ALA A 116 1.26 18.57 11.19
CA ALA A 116 1.49 17.58 12.25
C ALA A 116 2.99 17.24 12.34
N ALA A 117 3.64 17.75 13.38
CA ALA A 117 5.03 17.47 13.75
C ALA A 117 5.28 15.96 13.90
N PRO A 118 6.50 15.48 13.64
CA PRO A 118 6.85 14.08 13.85
C PRO A 118 6.79 13.72 15.33
N THR A 119 6.08 12.65 15.60
CA THR A 119 6.28 11.76 16.74
C THR A 119 7.22 10.64 16.30
N GLY A 120 8.16 10.23 17.16
CA GLY A 120 9.13 9.16 16.89
C GLY A 120 10.52 9.62 16.39
N PRO A 121 11.47 8.68 16.20
CA PRO A 121 12.77 8.91 15.56
C PRO A 121 12.67 9.42 14.12
N ALA A 122 13.65 10.22 13.70
CA ALA A 122 13.70 10.74 12.34
C ALA A 122 13.88 9.60 11.31
N GLY A 123 12.89 9.42 10.43
CA GLY A 123 12.89 8.36 9.41
C GLY A 123 12.14 7.08 9.80
N THR A 124 11.40 7.07 10.91
CA THR A 124 10.41 6.02 11.21
C THR A 124 8.98 6.59 11.26
N THR A 125 8.00 5.70 11.33
CA THR A 125 6.59 6.02 11.63
C THR A 125 6.20 5.25 12.90
N PRO A 126 5.77 5.92 13.98
CA PRO A 126 5.24 5.25 15.16
C PRO A 126 4.08 4.35 14.80
N TYR A 127 3.95 3.20 15.47
CA TYR A 127 2.85 2.27 15.26
C TYR A 127 1.47 2.91 15.38
N THR A 128 1.31 3.91 16.25
CA THR A 128 0.05 4.67 16.44
C THR A 128 -0.25 5.70 15.35
N ASP A 129 0.75 6.13 14.59
CA ASP A 129 0.66 7.22 13.60
C ASP A 129 0.63 6.70 12.15
N GLN A 130 0.27 5.43 11.97
CA GLN A 130 0.17 4.80 10.64
C GLN A 130 -0.88 5.52 9.76
N PRO A 131 -0.53 5.93 8.53
CA PRO A 131 -1.39 6.75 7.68
C PRO A 131 -2.68 6.06 7.25
N TYR A 132 -2.72 4.73 7.31
CA TYR A 132 -3.87 3.92 6.91
C TYR A 132 -4.49 3.09 8.04
N PHE A 133 -3.91 3.11 9.24
CA PHE A 133 -4.45 2.45 10.43
C PHE A 133 -4.60 3.46 11.58
N PRO A 134 -5.53 4.43 11.45
CA PRO A 134 -5.81 5.36 12.56
C PRO A 134 -6.34 4.59 13.77
N ASP A 135 -5.95 5.04 14.96
CA ASP A 135 -6.32 4.47 16.26
C ASP A 135 -6.12 2.93 16.35
N PRO A 136 -4.90 2.42 16.10
CA PRO A 136 -4.64 0.98 16.11
C PRO A 136 -4.69 0.41 17.54
N PRO A 137 -5.06 -0.88 17.72
CA PRO A 137 -5.09 -1.50 19.04
C PRO A 137 -3.72 -1.47 19.73
N ALA A 138 -3.70 -1.11 21.01
CA ALA A 138 -2.49 -1.12 21.82
C ALA A 138 -1.89 -2.52 21.92
N LEU A 139 -0.57 -2.62 21.82
CA LEU A 139 0.16 -3.89 21.87
C LEU A 139 0.44 -4.27 23.35
N PRO A 140 0.12 -5.49 23.79
CA PRO A 140 0.33 -5.91 25.17
C PRO A 140 1.83 -6.10 25.47
N ALA A 141 2.28 -5.63 26.64
CA ALA A 141 3.67 -5.78 27.09
C ALA A 141 4.02 -7.22 27.53
N ASP A 142 3.02 -7.98 27.97
CA ASP A 142 3.19 -9.26 28.67
C ASP A 142 2.91 -10.50 27.78
N GLU A 143 2.67 -10.32 26.48
CA GLU A 143 2.37 -11.41 25.53
C GLU A 143 3.31 -11.38 24.31
N THR A 144 3.78 -12.56 23.87
CA THR A 144 4.46 -12.66 22.57
C THR A 144 3.50 -12.24 21.46
N THR A 145 3.92 -11.26 20.67
CA THR A 145 3.11 -10.64 19.61
C THR A 145 3.83 -10.75 18.27
N LEU A 146 3.18 -11.36 17.28
CA LEU A 146 3.62 -11.35 15.89
C LEU A 146 3.19 -10.04 15.23
N LEU A 147 4.17 -9.23 14.82
CA LEU A 147 3.93 -8.05 13.99
C LEU A 147 4.03 -8.44 12.51
N TYR A 148 3.00 -8.11 11.74
CA TYR A 148 2.92 -8.41 10.30
C TYR A 148 2.44 -7.20 9.50
N VAL A 149 2.77 -7.16 8.21
CA VAL A 149 2.30 -6.13 7.28
C VAL A 149 1.19 -6.71 6.41
N ASP A 150 -0.02 -6.19 6.56
CA ASP A 150 -1.15 -6.45 5.67
C ASP A 150 -1.13 -5.42 4.54
N VAL A 151 -1.10 -5.88 3.28
CA VAL A 151 -1.05 -5.03 2.09
C VAL A 151 -2.15 -5.41 1.12
N TRP A 152 -3.02 -4.46 0.83
CA TRP A 152 -4.12 -4.63 -0.12
C TRP A 152 -4.33 -3.36 -0.93
N GLN A 153 -5.45 -3.28 -1.66
CA GLN A 153 -5.80 -2.08 -2.39
C GLN A 153 -7.25 -1.69 -2.17
N ARG A 154 -7.50 -0.39 -2.05
CA ARG A 154 -8.84 0.18 -1.86
C ARG A 154 -9.19 1.23 -2.90
N ASP A 155 -10.48 1.50 -2.96
CA ASP A 155 -11.14 2.41 -3.88
C ASP A 155 -11.46 3.73 -3.16
N ILE A 156 -11.02 4.86 -3.74
CA ILE A 156 -11.14 6.22 -3.19
C ILE A 156 -11.99 7.09 -4.14
N THR A 157 -13.06 7.71 -3.63
CA THR A 157 -13.81 8.76 -4.33
C THR A 157 -13.57 10.13 -3.68
N TYR A 158 -14.16 11.17 -4.27
CA TYR A 158 -14.14 12.53 -3.72
C TYR A 158 -14.70 12.66 -2.29
N LEU A 159 -15.45 11.65 -1.82
CA LEU A 159 -16.02 11.63 -0.47
C LEU A 159 -15.02 11.19 0.59
N GLN A 160 -13.92 10.53 0.21
CA GLN A 160 -12.77 10.29 1.07
C GLN A 160 -11.63 11.29 0.82
N ASP A 161 -11.42 11.74 -0.41
CA ASP A 161 -10.44 12.75 -0.77
C ASP A 161 -11.05 13.85 -1.66
N ALA A 162 -11.44 14.96 -1.05
CA ALA A 162 -12.03 16.10 -1.74
C ALA A 162 -11.10 16.73 -2.80
N GLY A 163 -9.79 16.44 -2.77
CA GLY A 163 -8.83 16.85 -3.80
C GLY A 163 -9.02 16.14 -5.14
N LEU A 164 -9.89 15.12 -5.22
CA LEU A 164 -10.28 14.47 -6.48
C LEU A 164 -11.34 15.24 -7.29
N VAL A 165 -11.91 16.30 -6.71
CA VAL A 165 -12.73 17.26 -7.46
C VAL A 165 -11.81 18.13 -8.31
N ASP A 166 -12.01 18.12 -9.63
CA ASP A 166 -11.20 18.93 -10.55
C ASP A 166 -11.58 20.41 -10.38
N ALA A 167 -10.60 21.23 -10.00
CA ALA A 167 -10.80 22.64 -9.69
C ALA A 167 -11.25 23.51 -10.88
N ALA A 168 -11.06 23.06 -12.12
CA ALA A 168 -11.47 23.79 -13.32
C ALA A 168 -12.94 23.55 -13.70
N VAL A 169 -13.50 22.37 -13.35
CA VAL A 169 -14.88 21.99 -13.69
C VAL A 169 -15.81 21.82 -12.46
N GLY A 170 -15.26 21.77 -11.25
CA GLY A 170 -16.02 21.74 -10.00
C GLY A 170 -16.74 20.41 -9.70
N VAL A 171 -16.36 19.33 -10.39
CA VAL A 171 -16.90 17.97 -10.24
C VAL A 171 -15.78 16.95 -10.12
N ASP A 172 -16.04 15.78 -9.55
CA ASP A 172 -15.11 14.67 -9.61
C ASP A 172 -15.08 14.06 -11.02
N THR A 173 -13.87 13.80 -11.53
CA THR A 173 -13.67 13.34 -12.91
C THR A 173 -13.35 11.85 -13.00
N THR A 174 -12.72 11.29 -11.96
CA THR A 174 -12.44 9.86 -11.82
C THR A 174 -11.99 9.55 -10.39
N ALA A 175 -12.29 8.35 -9.92
CA ALA A 175 -11.80 7.80 -8.66
C ALA A 175 -10.28 7.50 -8.67
N ARG A 176 -9.73 7.06 -7.54
CA ARG A 176 -8.38 6.48 -7.44
C ARG A 176 -8.43 5.08 -6.85
N GLN A 177 -7.51 4.23 -7.29
CA GLN A 177 -7.17 2.98 -6.61
C GLN A 177 -5.88 3.23 -5.82
N GLN A 178 -5.88 2.95 -4.52
CA GLN A 178 -4.75 3.18 -3.61
C GLN A 178 -4.27 1.83 -3.08
N THR A 179 -2.96 1.54 -3.17
CA THR A 179 -2.36 0.47 -2.37
C THR A 179 -2.24 0.94 -0.92
N VAL A 180 -2.70 0.10 0.00
CA VAL A 180 -2.75 0.36 1.43
C VAL A 180 -1.90 -0.68 2.13
N TRP A 181 -1.20 -0.25 3.17
CA TRP A 181 -0.50 -1.13 4.09
C TRP A 181 -0.93 -0.84 5.53
N GLN A 182 -0.90 -1.85 6.40
CA GLN A 182 -1.00 -1.70 7.85
C GLN A 182 -0.06 -2.67 8.53
N VAL A 183 0.72 -2.19 9.51
CA VAL A 183 1.38 -3.04 10.50
C VAL A 183 0.35 -3.38 11.58
N LYS A 184 0.13 -4.67 11.81
CA LYS A 184 -0.82 -5.21 12.78
C LYS A 184 -0.10 -6.15 13.75
N GLY A 185 -0.61 -6.24 14.98
CA GLY A 185 -0.17 -7.22 15.97
C GLY A 185 -1.17 -8.37 16.12
N LEU A 186 -0.69 -9.60 16.07
CA LEU A 186 -1.39 -10.81 16.50
C LEU A 186 -0.76 -11.25 17.83
N THR A 187 -1.50 -11.12 18.93
CA THR A 187 -1.00 -11.39 20.29
C THR A 187 -1.24 -12.84 20.69
N GLY A 188 -0.56 -13.31 21.75
CA GLY A 188 -0.75 -14.66 22.27
C GLY A 188 -0.26 -15.80 21.37
N VAL A 189 0.63 -15.52 20.40
CA VAL A 189 1.14 -16.53 19.43
C VAL A 189 2.05 -17.59 20.06
N GLY A 190 2.52 -17.38 21.30
CA GLY A 190 3.44 -18.28 21.98
C GLY A 190 4.87 -18.21 21.43
N ASP A 191 5.63 -19.30 21.58
CA ASP A 191 7.00 -19.39 21.08
C ASP A 191 7.00 -19.76 19.59
N ILE A 192 7.16 -18.75 18.72
CA ILE A 192 7.32 -18.90 17.27
C ILE A 192 8.65 -18.30 16.80
N ASP A 193 9.16 -18.78 15.67
CA ASP A 193 10.35 -18.25 15.01
C ASP A 193 10.16 -18.13 13.48
N ALA A 194 11.18 -17.64 12.78
CA ALA A 194 11.14 -17.44 11.32
C ALA A 194 11.09 -18.74 10.48
N GLY A 195 11.18 -19.91 11.12
CA GLY A 195 10.97 -21.23 10.52
C GLY A 195 9.61 -21.85 10.84
N THR A 196 8.80 -21.22 11.70
CA THR A 196 7.45 -21.69 12.03
C THR A 196 6.52 -21.54 10.82
N PRO A 197 5.90 -22.62 10.31
CA PRO A 197 4.96 -22.53 9.20
C PRO A 197 3.71 -21.74 9.56
N ASP A 198 3.19 -20.93 8.64
CA ASP A 198 1.93 -20.17 8.76
C ASP A 198 0.76 -20.97 9.36
N VAL A 199 0.63 -22.24 9.00
CA VAL A 199 -0.45 -23.13 9.46
C VAL A 199 -0.37 -23.47 10.95
N ASP A 200 0.82 -23.35 11.55
CA ASP A 200 1.10 -23.68 12.94
C ASP A 200 1.08 -22.42 13.84
N ILE A 201 0.98 -21.21 13.27
CA ILE A 201 0.89 -19.96 14.03
C ILE A 201 -0.52 -19.79 14.61
N PRO A 202 -0.69 -19.72 15.95
CA PRO A 202 -2.01 -19.59 16.57
C PRO A 202 -2.73 -18.31 16.13
N GLY A 203 -3.93 -18.46 15.53
CA GLY A 203 -4.77 -17.34 15.11
C GLY A 203 -4.44 -16.72 13.75
N TRP A 204 -3.45 -17.24 13.00
CA TRP A 204 -3.04 -16.66 11.71
C TRP A 204 -4.03 -16.92 10.56
N LEU A 205 -4.68 -18.09 10.54
CA LEU A 205 -5.60 -18.52 9.48
C LEU A 205 -7.10 -18.43 9.86
N GLN A 206 -7.46 -17.57 10.82
CA GLN A 206 -8.83 -17.39 11.32
C GLN A 206 -9.50 -16.12 10.77
#